data_AF-A0A830H559-F1
#
_entry.id   AF-A0A830H559-F1
#
_cell.length_a   1.000
_cell.length_b   1.000
_cell.length_c   1.000
_cell.angle_alpha   90.00
_cell.angle_beta   90.00
_cell.angle_gamma   90.00
#
_symmetry.space_group_name_H-M   'P 1'
#
loop_
_entity.id
_entity.type
_entity.pdbx_description
1 polymer ?
#
loop_
_entity_poly.entity_id
_entity_poly.type
_entity_poly.pdbx_seq_one_letter_code
_entity_poly.pdbx_strand_id
1 'polypeptide(L)'
;MSADSRTSCVTTRTAVLVAWVAVLLLVAAAPVPVVMMKTSRAKSMSVFLFRHGECYQPACGTHLCTSGISRARFLPSLFANTRRLKPPCKLYAINPGKPPFMAREYETFIPLAIARNISINTSFARGDEQTLANAILGDLDAGAVVAVSWRHTMIGAVATALGCTANMSSRCVAGSWPNLDFDTFVLMKFQRNYNGTSDHHSSWKIVNASTVHMGFTPVCDTPNELSHGACTELRRCKNTTQQHFAFD
;
A
#
# COMPACT_ATOMS: atom_id res chain seq x y z
N MET A 1 36.41 -40.11 87.10
CA MET A 1 35.24 -40.20 86.20
C MET A 1 34.36 -38.98 86.47
N SER A 2 33.78 -38.38 85.42
CA SER A 2 33.13 -37.05 85.34
C SER A 2 34.10 -35.87 85.28
N ALA A 3 34.30 -35.24 84.11
CA ALA A 3 33.46 -34.22 83.43
C ALA A 3 33.65 -32.84 84.11
N ASP A 4 33.88 -31.71 83.46
CA ASP A 4 33.72 -31.27 82.07
C ASP A 4 34.47 -29.92 81.91
N SER A 5 34.55 -29.42 80.67
CA SER A 5 34.51 -28.00 80.27
C SER A 5 35.61 -27.61 79.27
N ARG A 6 35.21 -27.66 78.00
CA ARG A 6 35.82 -26.97 76.88
C ARG A 6 35.53 -25.47 76.99
N THR A 7 36.52 -24.62 76.73
CA THR A 7 36.26 -23.25 76.28
C THR A 7 37.28 -22.89 75.19
N SER A 8 36.76 -22.63 73.99
CA SER A 8 37.51 -22.10 72.84
C SER A 8 37.53 -20.57 72.88
N CYS A 9 38.61 -19.94 72.42
CA CYS A 9 38.58 -18.54 72.00
C CYS A 9 39.53 -18.32 70.82
N VAL A 10 38.99 -18.41 69.59
CA VAL A 10 39.62 -17.92 68.37
C VAL A 10 39.18 -16.47 68.22
N THR A 11 40.11 -15.54 68.32
CA THR A 11 39.87 -14.13 68.00
C THR A 11 40.88 -13.69 66.94
N THR A 12 40.49 -12.69 66.16
CA THR A 12 41.31 -11.87 65.22
C THR A 12 41.40 -12.33 63.78
N ARG A 13 40.32 -12.14 62.99
CA ARG A 13 40.42 -11.74 61.56
C ARG A 13 39.14 -11.02 61.07
N THR A 14 38.81 -9.85 61.59
CA THR A 14 37.75 -8.99 61.02
C THR A 14 38.06 -7.51 61.23
N ALA A 15 39.07 -6.97 60.55
CA ALA A 15 39.36 -5.53 60.64
C ALA A 15 39.79 -4.84 59.33
N VAL A 16 39.72 -5.49 58.16
CA VAL A 16 40.21 -4.88 56.91
C VAL A 16 39.17 -4.79 55.78
N LEU A 17 38.00 -5.44 55.90
CA LEU A 17 37.03 -5.49 54.79
C LEU A 17 35.93 -4.42 54.81
N VAL A 18 35.85 -3.56 55.83
CA VAL A 18 34.73 -2.59 55.94
C VAL A 18 35.04 -1.24 55.27
N ALA A 19 36.32 -0.89 55.06
CA ALA A 19 36.67 0.43 54.54
C ALA A 19 36.53 0.58 53.01
N TRP A 20 36.55 -0.50 52.24
CA TRP A 20 36.48 -0.44 50.77
C TRP A 20 35.06 -0.56 50.19
N VAL A 21 34.09 -1.05 50.97
CA VAL A 21 32.69 -1.18 50.50
C VAL A 21 31.96 0.17 50.53
N ALA A 22 32.32 1.08 51.44
CA ALA A 22 31.65 2.39 51.58
C ALA A 22 32.02 3.40 50.48
N VAL A 23 33.20 3.30 49.88
CA VAL A 23 33.64 4.22 48.80
C VAL A 23 33.01 3.84 47.45
N LEU A 24 32.69 2.56 47.23
CA LEU A 24 32.03 2.09 46.00
C LEU A 24 30.50 2.30 46.00
N LEU A 25 29.89 2.58 47.15
CA LEU A 25 28.45 2.85 47.29
C LEU A 25 28.05 4.32 47.15
N LEU A 26 29.02 5.26 47.06
CA LEU A 26 28.76 6.70 46.93
C LEU A 26 28.75 7.22 45.47
N VAL A 27 29.08 6.39 44.48
CA VAL A 27 29.06 6.78 43.04
C VAL A 27 27.73 6.42 42.35
N ALA A 28 26.81 5.74 43.02
CA ALA A 28 25.62 5.15 42.40
C ALA A 28 24.37 6.05 42.33
N ALA A 29 24.48 7.37 42.60
CA ALA A 29 23.32 8.26 42.68
C ALA A 29 23.39 9.50 41.77
N ALA A 30 24.14 9.44 40.66
CA ALA A 30 24.00 10.46 39.62
C ALA A 30 22.71 10.14 38.80
N PRO A 31 21.69 11.02 38.78
CA PRO A 31 20.53 10.83 37.93
C PRO A 31 21.01 10.88 36.48
N VAL A 32 21.02 9.73 35.80
CA VAL A 32 21.24 9.68 34.36
C VAL A 32 20.10 10.48 33.73
N PRO A 33 20.38 11.59 33.03
CA PRO A 33 19.33 12.34 32.36
C PRO A 33 18.74 11.43 31.30
N VAL A 34 17.54 10.90 31.56
CA VAL A 34 16.73 10.21 30.57
C VAL A 34 16.28 11.29 29.59
N VAL A 35 17.08 11.52 28.55
CA VAL A 35 16.69 12.36 27.43
C VAL A 35 15.51 11.66 26.76
N MET A 36 14.30 12.10 27.09
CA MET A 36 13.07 11.72 26.40
C MET A 36 13.17 12.28 24.97
N MET A 37 13.77 11.52 24.06
CA MET A 37 13.69 11.83 22.64
C MET A 37 12.21 11.79 22.23
N LYS A 38 11.64 12.97 21.95
CA LYS A 38 10.33 13.06 21.30
C LYS A 38 10.44 12.39 19.94
N THR A 39 9.96 11.16 19.83
CA THR A 39 9.83 10.47 18.54
C THR A 39 8.70 11.15 17.78
N SER A 40 9.04 12.20 17.02
CA SER A 40 8.14 12.76 16.03
C SER A 40 7.82 11.66 15.02
N ARG A 41 6.59 11.13 15.07
CA ARG A 41 6.13 10.14 14.09
C ARG A 41 6.15 10.79 12.71
N ALA A 42 7.08 10.37 11.87
CA ALA A 42 7.14 10.83 10.49
C ALA A 42 5.77 10.65 9.82
N LYS A 43 5.23 11.75 9.29
CA LYS A 43 3.96 11.76 8.54
C LYS A 43 4.15 10.90 7.29
N SER A 44 3.21 9.98 7.03
CA SER A 44 3.30 9.06 5.89
C SER A 44 2.04 9.09 5.04
N MET A 45 2.15 8.79 3.75
CA MET A 45 1.01 8.57 2.86
C MET A 45 1.29 7.37 1.95
N SER A 46 0.25 6.83 1.32
CA SER A 46 0.37 5.71 0.40
C SER A 46 -0.30 6.02 -0.94
N VAL A 47 0.30 5.55 -2.03
CA VAL A 47 -0.29 5.62 -3.36
C VAL A 47 -0.32 4.21 -3.96
N PHE A 48 -1.48 3.80 -4.45
CA PHE A 48 -1.68 2.58 -5.22
C PHE A 48 -1.77 2.92 -6.70
N LEU A 49 -1.00 2.25 -7.54
CA LEU A 49 -1.11 2.33 -8.99
C LEU A 49 -1.68 1.03 -9.52
N PHE A 50 -2.89 1.13 -10.07
CA PHE A 50 -3.61 0.05 -10.72
C PHE A 50 -3.59 0.27 -12.23
N ARG A 51 -3.36 -0.80 -12.97
CA ARG A 51 -3.78 -0.83 -14.37
C ARG A 51 -5.31 -0.91 -14.42
N HIS A 52 -5.93 -0.35 -15.45
CA HIS A 52 -7.33 -0.67 -15.78
C HIS A 52 -7.57 -2.19 -15.85
N GLY A 53 -8.80 -2.63 -15.56
CA GLY A 53 -9.22 -4.02 -15.71
C GLY A 53 -9.19 -4.51 -17.16
N GLU A 54 -9.45 -5.80 -17.35
CA GLU A 54 -9.37 -6.48 -18.64
C GLU A 54 -10.20 -5.79 -19.72
N CYS A 55 -9.57 -5.57 -20.87
CA CYS A 55 -10.20 -5.09 -22.08
C CYS A 55 -9.52 -5.70 -23.30
N TYR A 56 -10.28 -6.00 -24.34
CA TYR A 56 -9.79 -6.55 -25.60
C TYR A 56 -10.51 -5.89 -26.76
N GLN A 57 -9.76 -5.56 -27.81
CA GLN A 57 -10.32 -5.11 -29.07
C GLN A 57 -10.41 -6.30 -30.04
N PRO A 58 -11.51 -6.44 -30.80
CA PRO A 58 -12.68 -5.54 -30.85
C PRO A 58 -13.69 -5.76 -29.69
N ALA A 59 -13.56 -6.84 -28.92
CA ALA A 59 -14.62 -7.43 -28.09
C ALA A 59 -15.21 -6.57 -26.95
N CYS A 60 -14.62 -5.45 -26.54
CA CYS A 60 -15.27 -4.49 -25.63
C CYS A 60 -14.92 -3.01 -25.92
N GLY A 61 -14.36 -2.72 -27.09
CA GLY A 61 -14.11 -1.35 -27.56
C GLY A 61 -13.29 -0.49 -26.58
N THR A 62 -13.90 0.57 -26.07
CA THR A 62 -13.33 1.56 -25.14
C THR A 62 -13.61 1.25 -23.66
N HIS A 63 -14.37 0.18 -23.39
CA HIS A 63 -14.89 -0.20 -22.08
C HIS A 63 -14.19 -1.45 -21.53
N LEU A 64 -14.45 -1.78 -20.27
CA LEU A 64 -14.08 -3.06 -19.69
C LEU A 64 -14.87 -4.21 -20.33
N CYS A 65 -14.19 -5.33 -20.54
CA CYS A 65 -14.84 -6.61 -20.84
C CYS A 65 -15.44 -7.20 -19.55
N THR A 66 -16.22 -8.29 -19.61
CA THR A 66 -16.83 -8.84 -18.39
C THR A 66 -15.81 -9.31 -17.36
N SER A 67 -14.71 -9.88 -17.82
CA SER A 67 -13.55 -10.18 -16.97
C SER A 67 -13.07 -8.93 -16.20
N GLY A 68 -12.96 -7.79 -16.89
CA GLY A 68 -12.57 -6.50 -16.32
C GLY A 68 -13.58 -5.93 -15.34
N ILE A 69 -14.88 -6.05 -15.64
CA ILE A 69 -15.97 -5.66 -14.72
C ILE A 69 -15.91 -6.53 -13.45
N SER A 70 -15.63 -7.82 -13.58
CA SER A 70 -15.49 -8.74 -12.44
C SER A 70 -14.31 -8.34 -11.55
N ARG A 71 -13.17 -7.98 -12.15
CA ARG A 71 -12.02 -7.43 -11.42
C ARG A 71 -12.33 -6.12 -10.73
N ALA A 72 -12.99 -5.19 -11.42
CA ALA A 72 -13.41 -3.92 -10.83
C ALA A 72 -14.29 -4.14 -9.59
N ARG A 73 -15.21 -5.10 -9.64
CA ARG A 73 -16.07 -5.50 -8.50
C ARG A 73 -15.31 -6.15 -7.36
N PHE A 74 -14.18 -6.81 -7.66
CA PHE A 74 -13.32 -7.39 -6.63
C PHE A 74 -12.50 -6.33 -5.87
N LEU A 75 -12.11 -5.22 -6.50
CA LEU A 75 -11.23 -4.20 -5.90
C LEU A 75 -11.63 -3.73 -4.48
N PRO A 76 -12.91 -3.46 -4.15
CA PRO A 76 -13.32 -3.11 -2.79
C PRO A 76 -12.89 -4.15 -1.72
N SER A 77 -12.87 -5.43 -2.08
CA SER A 77 -12.55 -6.52 -1.14
C SER A 77 -11.10 -6.48 -0.65
N LEU A 78 -10.17 -5.92 -1.44
CA LEU A 78 -8.76 -5.72 -1.05
C LEU A 78 -8.63 -4.90 0.24
N PHE A 79 -9.59 -4.00 0.48
CA PHE A 79 -9.60 -3.06 1.59
C PHE A 79 -10.62 -3.40 2.69
N ALA A 80 -11.50 -4.38 2.46
CA ALA A 80 -12.58 -4.70 3.38
C ALA A 80 -12.10 -5.44 4.65
N ASN A 81 -11.17 -6.39 4.49
CA ASN A 81 -10.88 -7.38 5.54
C ASN A 81 -9.38 -7.58 5.82
N THR A 82 -8.51 -6.74 5.28
CA THR A 82 -7.07 -6.88 5.48
C THR A 82 -6.55 -5.79 6.42
N ARG A 83 -5.93 -6.16 7.56
CA ARG A 83 -5.10 -5.22 8.34
C ARG A 83 -3.90 -4.67 7.54
N ARG A 84 -3.72 -5.14 6.30
CA ARG A 84 -2.55 -4.89 5.45
C ARG A 84 -2.72 -3.67 4.57
N LEU A 85 -3.92 -3.41 4.03
CA LEU A 85 -4.18 -2.29 3.13
C LEU A 85 -5.23 -1.35 3.70
N LYS A 86 -4.87 -0.07 3.83
CA LYS A 86 -5.83 0.98 4.17
C LYS A 86 -6.66 1.32 2.93
N PRO A 87 -7.98 1.56 3.06
CA PRO A 87 -8.80 2.00 1.94
C PRO A 87 -8.37 3.38 1.45
N PRO A 88 -8.43 3.64 0.13
CA PRO A 88 -8.16 4.96 -0.42
C PRO A 88 -9.25 5.97 -0.01
N CYS A 89 -8.82 7.22 0.17
CA CYS A 89 -9.70 8.37 0.36
C CYS A 89 -9.79 9.27 -0.88
N LYS A 90 -8.88 9.12 -1.86
CA LYS A 90 -9.00 9.75 -3.18
C LYS A 90 -8.72 8.74 -4.30
N LEU A 91 -9.45 8.88 -5.39
CA LEU A 91 -9.32 8.05 -6.59
C LEU A 91 -9.01 8.94 -7.79
N TYR A 92 -8.06 8.54 -8.62
CA TYR A 92 -7.76 9.20 -9.89
C TYR A 92 -7.85 8.20 -11.04
N ALA A 93 -8.40 8.63 -12.16
CA ALA A 93 -8.44 7.85 -13.39
C ALA A 93 -8.21 8.74 -14.60
N ILE A 94 -7.76 8.16 -15.72
CA ILE A 94 -7.70 8.87 -17.01
C ILE A 94 -9.07 9.47 -17.33
N ASN A 95 -9.09 10.70 -17.83
CA ASN A 95 -10.29 11.37 -18.32
C ASN A 95 -10.91 10.63 -19.52
N PRO A 96 -12.10 10.03 -19.39
CA PRO A 96 -12.74 9.33 -20.50
C PRO A 96 -13.28 10.28 -21.57
N GLY A 97 -13.48 11.57 -21.25
CA GLY A 97 -13.92 12.62 -22.17
C GLY A 97 -12.79 13.27 -22.98
N LYS A 98 -11.56 12.75 -22.90
CA LYS A 98 -10.41 13.22 -23.68
C LYS A 98 -9.84 12.09 -24.53
N PRO A 99 -9.24 12.38 -25.70
CA PRO A 99 -8.61 11.36 -26.53
C PRO A 99 -7.61 10.49 -25.73
N PRO A 100 -7.60 9.16 -25.93
CA PRO A 100 -8.32 8.40 -26.95
C PRO A 100 -9.75 7.94 -26.55
N PHE A 101 -10.38 8.61 -25.59
CA PHE A 101 -11.76 8.36 -25.15
C PHE A 101 -12.00 6.96 -24.58
N MET A 102 -11.08 6.51 -23.73
CA MET A 102 -11.15 5.20 -23.08
C MET A 102 -11.81 5.33 -21.72
N ALA A 103 -12.87 4.57 -21.48
CA ALA A 103 -13.63 4.59 -20.23
C ALA A 103 -13.08 3.59 -19.19
N ARG A 104 -12.36 2.57 -19.64
CA ARG A 104 -11.89 1.45 -18.83
C ARG A 104 -11.14 1.83 -17.55
N GLU A 105 -10.29 2.87 -17.57
CA GLU A 105 -9.57 3.32 -16.37
C GLU A 105 -10.53 3.85 -15.30
N TYR A 106 -11.53 4.64 -15.71
CA TYR A 106 -12.61 5.14 -14.86
C TYR A 106 -13.50 4.02 -14.36
N GLU A 107 -13.97 3.14 -15.26
CA GLU A 107 -14.85 2.01 -14.95
C GLU A 107 -14.25 1.05 -13.91
N THR A 108 -12.92 0.86 -13.97
CA THR A 108 -12.19 0.01 -13.02
C THR A 108 -12.42 0.47 -11.58
N PHE A 109 -12.58 1.77 -11.34
CA PHE A 109 -12.75 2.33 -10.00
C PHE A 109 -14.19 2.58 -9.58
N ILE A 110 -15.19 2.45 -10.47
CA ILE A 110 -16.60 2.68 -10.12
C ILE A 110 -17.02 1.87 -8.88
N PRO A 111 -16.78 0.54 -8.79
CA PRO A 111 -17.24 -0.23 -7.62
C PRO A 111 -16.54 0.20 -6.33
N LEU A 112 -15.26 0.59 -6.41
CA LEU A 112 -14.50 1.09 -5.26
C LEU A 112 -14.99 2.47 -4.80
N ALA A 113 -15.28 3.36 -5.74
CA ALA A 113 -15.87 4.68 -5.47
C ALA A 113 -17.21 4.54 -4.74
N ILE A 114 -18.09 3.65 -5.21
CA ILE A 114 -19.39 3.35 -4.58
C ILE A 114 -19.19 2.79 -3.17
N ALA A 115 -18.35 1.76 -3.02
CA ALA A 115 -18.11 1.11 -1.72
C ALA A 115 -17.49 2.06 -0.68
N ARG A 116 -16.81 3.12 -1.12
CA ARG A 116 -16.16 4.11 -0.26
C ARG A 116 -16.93 5.43 -0.16
N ASN A 117 -18.01 5.61 -0.91
CA ASN A 117 -18.75 6.85 -1.04
C ASN A 117 -17.85 8.07 -1.37
N ILE A 118 -16.97 7.92 -2.37
CA ILE A 118 -16.05 8.98 -2.83
C ILE A 118 -16.12 9.13 -4.35
N SER A 119 -15.82 10.32 -4.86
CA SER A 119 -15.75 10.60 -6.30
C SER A 119 -14.44 10.11 -6.92
N ILE A 120 -14.48 9.79 -8.22
CA ILE A 120 -13.29 9.55 -9.03
C ILE A 120 -12.88 10.86 -9.70
N ASN A 121 -11.66 11.33 -9.45
CA ASN A 121 -11.12 12.51 -10.11
C ASN A 121 -10.60 12.13 -11.51
N THR A 122 -11.23 12.70 -12.54
CA THR A 122 -10.92 12.48 -13.96
C THR A 122 -10.36 13.73 -14.64
N SER A 123 -9.74 14.64 -13.88
CA SER A 123 -9.24 15.92 -14.42
C SER A 123 -8.01 15.77 -15.32
N PHE A 124 -7.36 14.60 -15.32
CA PHE A 124 -6.08 14.35 -15.99
C PHE A 124 -6.26 13.42 -17.19
N ALA A 125 -5.65 13.75 -18.31
CA ALA A 125 -5.64 12.94 -19.53
C ALA A 125 -4.30 12.20 -19.68
N ARG A 126 -4.22 11.36 -20.72
CA ARG A 126 -2.95 10.78 -21.15
C ARG A 126 -1.95 11.89 -21.47
N GLY A 127 -0.72 11.78 -20.96
CA GLY A 127 0.31 12.82 -21.10
C GLY A 127 0.40 13.76 -19.90
N ASP A 128 -0.60 13.76 -19.00
CA ASP A 128 -0.60 14.58 -17.80
C ASP A 128 0.05 13.87 -16.59
N GLU A 129 0.86 12.82 -16.80
CA GLU A 129 1.37 11.99 -15.70
C GLU A 129 2.18 12.79 -14.67
N GLN A 130 2.97 13.79 -15.12
CA GLN A 130 3.69 14.69 -14.23
C GLN A 130 2.75 15.63 -13.45
N THR A 131 1.75 16.18 -14.13
CA THR A 131 0.75 17.08 -13.51
C THR A 131 -0.08 16.33 -12.47
N LEU A 132 -0.50 15.11 -12.79
CA LEU A 132 -1.17 14.20 -11.86
C LEU A 132 -0.31 13.90 -10.64
N ALA A 133 0.97 13.56 -10.84
CA ALA A 133 1.90 13.30 -9.74
C ALA A 133 2.05 14.54 -8.83
N ASN A 134 2.20 15.72 -9.41
CA ASN A 134 2.29 16.97 -8.66
C ASN A 134 1.02 17.25 -7.86
N ALA A 135 -0.18 17.01 -8.42
CA ALA A 135 -1.44 17.16 -7.70
C ALA A 135 -1.55 16.16 -6.53
N ILE A 136 -1.15 14.90 -6.73
CA ILE A 136 -1.09 13.89 -5.67
C ILE A 136 -0.12 14.34 -4.55
N LEU A 137 1.05 14.86 -4.88
CA LEU A 137 2.05 15.26 -3.89
C LEU A 137 1.69 16.59 -3.20
N GLY A 138 0.96 17.48 -3.87
CA GLY A 138 0.57 18.79 -3.35
C GLY A 138 -0.67 18.78 -2.45
N ASP A 139 -1.67 17.96 -2.79
CA ASP A 139 -3.02 18.05 -2.19
C ASP A 139 -3.29 17.04 -1.07
N LEU A 140 -2.26 16.34 -0.58
CA LEU A 140 -2.45 15.24 0.36
C LEU A 140 -1.85 15.48 1.74
N ASP A 141 -2.71 15.29 2.74
CA ASP A 141 -2.35 15.28 4.14
C ASP A 141 -1.60 14.02 4.55
N ALA A 142 -0.98 14.12 5.73
CA ALA A 142 -0.47 12.97 6.43
C ALA A 142 -1.56 11.93 6.68
N GLY A 143 -1.25 10.68 6.37
CA GLY A 143 -2.15 9.53 6.52
C GLY A 143 -3.00 9.26 5.28
N ALA A 144 -2.96 10.13 4.26
CA ALA A 144 -3.75 9.95 3.06
C ALA A 144 -3.37 8.67 2.30
N VAL A 145 -4.37 8.11 1.63
CA VAL A 145 -4.24 6.93 0.80
C VAL A 145 -4.92 7.22 -0.53
N VAL A 146 -4.17 7.09 -1.62
CA VAL A 146 -4.64 7.39 -2.96
C VAL A 146 -4.56 6.16 -3.83
N ALA A 147 -5.54 5.98 -4.71
CA ALA A 147 -5.45 5.00 -5.78
C ALA A 147 -5.56 5.69 -7.14
N VAL A 148 -4.76 5.24 -8.10
CA VAL A 148 -4.72 5.72 -9.47
C VAL A 148 -4.95 4.55 -10.42
N SER A 149 -5.89 4.67 -11.36
CA SER A 149 -6.13 3.71 -12.44
C SER A 149 -5.62 4.31 -13.74
N TRP A 150 -4.67 3.64 -14.40
CA TRP A 150 -4.02 4.18 -15.60
C TRP A 150 -3.75 3.12 -16.66
N ARG A 151 -3.31 3.57 -17.84
CA ARG A 151 -2.95 2.70 -18.96
C ARG A 151 -1.60 2.04 -18.73
N HIS A 152 -1.49 0.73 -18.98
CA HIS A 152 -0.26 -0.06 -18.77
C HIS A 152 1.00 0.55 -19.43
N THR A 153 0.89 1.14 -20.62
CA THR A 153 2.03 1.76 -21.30
C THR A 153 2.53 3.04 -20.61
N MET A 154 1.67 3.71 -19.84
CA MET A 154 1.93 5.04 -19.26
C MET A 154 1.97 5.04 -17.72
N ILE A 155 1.46 4.01 -17.06
CA ILE A 155 1.36 3.97 -15.59
C ILE A 155 2.75 4.00 -14.94
N GLY A 156 3.76 3.47 -15.62
CA GLY A 156 5.15 3.59 -15.20
C GLY A 156 5.63 5.05 -15.19
N ALA A 157 5.15 5.91 -16.11
CA ALA A 157 5.46 7.34 -16.10
C ALA A 157 4.83 8.05 -14.90
N VAL A 158 3.61 7.66 -14.48
CA VAL A 158 3.02 8.12 -13.21
C VAL A 158 3.90 7.71 -12.03
N ALA A 159 4.36 6.46 -12.02
CA ALA A 159 5.26 5.95 -10.97
C ALA A 159 6.59 6.72 -10.92
N THR A 160 7.22 6.97 -12.08
CA THR A 160 8.46 7.74 -12.19
C THR A 160 8.26 9.18 -11.73
N ALA A 161 7.17 9.83 -12.12
CA ALA A 161 6.83 11.20 -11.71
C ALA A 161 6.57 11.33 -10.20
N LEU A 162 6.13 10.24 -9.57
CA LEU A 162 6.00 10.10 -8.11
C LEU A 162 7.33 9.74 -7.42
N GLY A 163 8.45 9.69 -8.15
CA GLY A 163 9.79 9.43 -7.64
C GLY A 163 10.18 7.96 -7.57
N CYS A 164 9.35 7.03 -8.05
CA CYS A 164 9.71 5.62 -8.08
C CYS A 164 10.78 5.32 -9.14
N THR A 165 11.71 4.42 -8.82
CA THR A 165 12.81 4.04 -9.71
C THR A 165 12.76 2.56 -10.04
N ALA A 166 13.47 2.16 -11.11
CA ALA A 166 13.56 0.76 -11.54
C ALA A 166 14.14 -0.17 -10.45
N ASN A 167 14.98 0.35 -9.56
CA ASN A 167 15.55 -0.41 -8.44
C ASN A 167 14.53 -0.75 -7.36
N MET A 168 13.41 -0.01 -7.27
CA MET A 168 12.34 -0.28 -6.31
C MET A 168 11.31 -1.25 -6.90
N SER A 169 10.93 -1.05 -8.16
CA SER A 169 10.08 -1.98 -8.89
C SER A 169 10.31 -1.84 -10.38
N SER A 170 10.33 -2.97 -11.09
CA SER A 170 10.36 -2.97 -12.56
C SER A 170 9.17 -2.22 -13.17
N ARG A 171 8.04 -2.13 -12.44
CA ARG A 171 6.81 -1.41 -12.84
C ARG A 171 6.91 0.11 -12.76
N CYS A 172 8.02 0.64 -12.24
CA CYS A 172 8.27 2.08 -12.14
C CYS A 172 8.94 2.70 -13.36
N VAL A 173 8.97 1.95 -14.48
CA VAL A 173 9.51 2.38 -15.76
C VAL A 173 8.36 2.46 -16.75
N ALA A 174 8.29 3.54 -17.53
CA ALA A 174 7.28 3.67 -18.58
C ALA A 174 7.35 2.50 -19.57
N GLY A 175 6.21 1.94 -19.95
CA GLY A 175 6.13 0.80 -20.87
C GLY A 175 6.55 -0.57 -20.32
N SER A 176 7.02 -0.68 -19.07
CA SER A 176 7.48 -1.96 -18.52
C SER A 176 6.36 -2.85 -17.95
N TRP A 177 5.12 -2.38 -17.94
CA TRP A 177 3.97 -3.12 -17.44
C TRP A 177 3.47 -4.11 -18.52
N PRO A 178 3.50 -5.44 -18.27
CA PRO A 178 3.12 -6.46 -19.23
C PRO A 178 1.68 -6.30 -19.67
N ASN A 179 1.46 -6.56 -20.95
CA ASN A 179 0.16 -6.43 -21.60
C ASN A 179 -0.91 -7.34 -20.99
N LEU A 180 -0.54 -8.44 -20.35
CA LEU A 180 -1.48 -9.39 -19.73
C LEU A 180 -1.50 -9.31 -18.20
N ASP A 181 -0.73 -8.41 -17.61
CA ASP A 181 -0.73 -8.24 -16.15
C ASP A 181 -1.83 -7.27 -15.73
N PHE A 182 -2.94 -7.85 -15.27
CA PHE A 182 -4.08 -7.15 -14.66
C PHE A 182 -4.22 -7.46 -13.16
N ASP A 183 -3.46 -8.43 -12.65
CA ASP A 183 -3.55 -8.90 -11.27
C ASP A 183 -2.58 -8.18 -10.34
N THR A 184 -1.56 -7.51 -10.85
CA THR A 184 -0.67 -6.72 -9.99
C THR A 184 -1.08 -5.25 -9.88
N PHE A 185 -0.66 -4.63 -8.78
CA PHE A 185 -0.64 -3.19 -8.60
C PHE A 185 0.64 -2.78 -7.87
N VAL A 186 1.04 -1.51 -7.96
CA VAL A 186 2.19 -1.00 -7.20
C VAL A 186 1.67 -0.27 -5.96
N LEU A 187 2.15 -0.66 -4.78
CA LEU A 187 2.00 0.09 -3.55
C LEU A 187 3.26 0.92 -3.29
N MET A 188 3.11 2.24 -3.28
CA MET A 188 4.17 3.19 -2.93
C MET A 188 3.88 3.79 -1.55
N LYS A 189 4.91 3.85 -0.71
CA LYS A 189 4.86 4.49 0.60
C LYS A 189 5.75 5.73 0.59
N PHE A 190 5.21 6.82 1.11
CA PHE A 190 5.88 8.09 1.22
C PHE A 190 6.05 8.48 2.67
N GLN A 191 7.12 9.21 2.95
CA GLN A 191 7.33 9.91 4.21
C GLN A 191 7.56 11.39 3.91
N ARG A 192 6.97 12.24 4.74
CA ARG A 192 7.20 13.68 4.68
C ARG A 192 8.50 13.95 5.42
N ASN A 193 9.48 14.51 4.71
CA ASN A 193 10.70 14.95 5.38
C ASN A 193 10.41 16.27 6.10
N TYR A 194 10.60 16.28 7.42
CA TYR A 194 10.49 17.49 8.22
C TYR A 194 11.90 18.01 8.48
N ASN A 195 12.42 18.82 7.58
CA ASN A 195 13.58 19.65 7.90
C ASN A 195 13.06 20.67 8.93
N GLY A 196 13.57 20.66 10.16
CA GLY A 196 13.02 21.38 11.32
C GLY A 196 12.94 22.91 11.23
N THR A 197 13.06 23.49 10.04
CA THR A 197 12.73 24.88 9.73
C THR A 197 11.24 24.98 9.41
N SER A 198 10.61 26.10 9.74
CA SER A 198 9.20 26.42 9.49
C SER A 198 8.88 26.62 7.99
N ASP A 199 9.52 25.84 7.13
CA ASP A 199 9.40 25.95 5.69
C ASP A 199 8.16 25.17 5.26
N HIS A 200 7.19 25.88 4.72
CA HIS A 200 5.97 25.32 4.13
C HIS A 200 6.23 24.42 2.90
N HIS A 201 7.50 24.11 2.59
CA HIS A 201 7.97 23.31 1.45
C HIS A 201 8.46 21.92 1.83
N SER A 202 7.93 21.33 2.90
CA SER A 202 8.19 19.91 3.23
C SER A 202 7.82 19.02 2.03
N SER A 203 8.81 18.35 1.43
CA SER A 203 8.60 17.48 0.27
C SER A 203 8.32 16.04 0.70
N TRP A 204 7.38 15.40 0.00
CA TRP A 204 7.14 13.98 0.13
C TRP A 204 8.27 13.20 -0.57
N LYS A 205 8.87 12.26 0.16
CA LYS A 205 9.86 11.33 -0.40
C LYS A 205 9.30 9.93 -0.40
N ILE A 206 9.38 9.25 -1.54
CA ILE A 206 9.09 7.82 -1.61
C ILE A 206 10.15 7.05 -0.80
N VAL A 207 9.69 6.18 0.09
CA VAL A 207 10.56 5.35 0.95
C VAL A 207 10.50 3.87 0.60
N ASN A 208 9.43 3.45 -0.09
CA ASN A 208 9.28 2.08 -0.57
C ASN A 208 8.30 2.05 -1.74
N ALA A 209 8.55 1.18 -2.72
CA ALA A 209 7.59 0.78 -3.73
C ALA A 209 7.65 -0.74 -3.89
N SER A 210 6.50 -1.39 -3.95
CA SER A 210 6.41 -2.84 -4.10
C SER A 210 5.29 -3.22 -5.05
N THR A 211 5.55 -4.17 -5.93
CA THR A 211 4.51 -4.83 -6.73
C THR A 211 3.77 -5.83 -5.86
N VAL A 212 2.45 -5.77 -5.85
CA VAL A 212 1.56 -6.60 -5.02
C VAL A 212 0.54 -7.28 -5.92
N HIS A 213 0.29 -8.56 -5.67
CA HIS A 213 -0.77 -9.32 -6.33
C HIS A 213 -2.12 -9.07 -5.66
N MET A 214 -3.16 -8.81 -6.45
CA MET A 214 -4.55 -8.76 -5.98
C MET A 214 -5.03 -10.15 -5.58
N GLY A 215 -4.51 -11.21 -6.24
CA GLY A 215 -4.93 -12.57 -6.00
C GLY A 215 -6.33 -12.84 -6.57
N PHE A 216 -6.66 -12.20 -7.69
CA PHE A 216 -7.96 -12.33 -8.33
C PHE A 216 -7.81 -12.76 -9.79
N THR A 217 -8.49 -13.85 -10.09
CA THR A 217 -8.61 -14.41 -11.42
C THR A 217 -10.08 -14.35 -11.85
N PRO A 218 -10.44 -13.56 -12.87
CA PRO A 218 -11.80 -13.53 -13.37
C PRO A 218 -12.13 -14.80 -14.15
N VAL A 219 -13.43 -15.08 -14.27
CA VAL A 219 -13.98 -16.10 -15.17
C VAL A 219 -14.24 -15.43 -16.53
N CYS A 220 -13.95 -16.13 -17.63
CA CYS A 220 -14.22 -15.67 -18.98
C CYS A 220 -15.71 -15.84 -19.32
N ASP A 221 -16.32 -14.84 -19.95
CA ASP A 221 -17.67 -14.99 -20.51
C ASP A 221 -17.62 -15.43 -21.98
N THR A 222 -16.52 -15.12 -22.68
CA THR A 222 -16.38 -15.50 -24.10
C THR A 222 -15.11 -16.32 -24.35
N PRO A 223 -15.12 -17.25 -25.33
CA PRO A 223 -13.90 -17.94 -25.76
C PRO A 223 -12.79 -16.97 -26.20
N ASN A 224 -13.17 -15.77 -26.67
CA ASN A 224 -12.23 -14.73 -27.03
C ASN A 224 -11.51 -14.15 -25.81
N GLU A 225 -12.17 -13.96 -24.66
CA GLU A 225 -11.47 -13.57 -23.44
C GLU A 225 -10.49 -14.67 -22.97
N LEU A 226 -10.89 -15.93 -23.10
CA LEU A 226 -10.03 -17.07 -22.76
C LEU A 226 -8.79 -17.13 -23.66
N SER A 227 -8.95 -16.98 -24.98
CA SER A 227 -7.83 -17.04 -25.93
C SER A 227 -6.80 -15.92 -25.75
N HIS A 228 -7.20 -14.80 -25.14
CA HIS A 228 -6.32 -13.68 -24.85
C HIS A 228 -5.68 -13.76 -23.44
N GLY A 229 -5.90 -14.85 -22.70
CA GLY A 229 -5.32 -15.04 -21.36
C GLY A 229 -5.86 -14.08 -20.30
N ALA A 230 -7.07 -13.55 -20.50
CA ALA A 230 -7.74 -12.61 -19.60
C ALA A 230 -8.18 -13.24 -18.27
N CYS A 231 -8.34 -14.56 -18.29
CA CYS A 231 -9.07 -15.35 -17.34
C CYS A 231 -8.68 -16.82 -17.56
N THR A 232 -8.91 -17.67 -16.58
CA THR A 232 -8.40 -19.05 -16.59
C THR A 232 -9.41 -20.08 -17.11
N GLU A 233 -10.70 -19.74 -17.14
CA GLU A 233 -11.75 -20.67 -17.57
C GLU A 233 -12.99 -19.95 -18.10
N LEU A 234 -13.68 -20.58 -19.04
CA LEU A 234 -15.00 -20.14 -19.48
C LEU A 234 -16.03 -20.38 -18.39
N ARG A 235 -16.93 -19.41 -18.20
CA ARG A 235 -18.11 -19.56 -17.37
C ARG A 235 -18.92 -20.73 -17.91
N ARG A 236 -18.88 -21.86 -17.21
CA ARG A 236 -19.78 -22.97 -17.52
C ARG A 236 -21.20 -22.50 -17.24
N CYS A 237 -21.99 -22.32 -18.29
CA CYS A 237 -23.45 -22.30 -18.15
C CYS A 237 -23.84 -23.63 -17.53
N LYS A 238 -24.11 -23.65 -16.21
CA LYS A 238 -24.87 -24.77 -15.65
C LYS A 238 -26.23 -24.71 -16.35
N ASN A 239 -26.59 -25.75 -17.12
CA ASN A 239 -27.92 -25.92 -17.69
C ASN A 239 -28.96 -25.65 -16.60
N THR A 240 -29.52 -24.44 -16.58
CA THR A 240 -30.51 -24.05 -15.58
C THR A 240 -31.88 -24.32 -16.17
N THR A 241 -32.19 -25.61 -16.36
CA THR A 241 -33.57 -26.06 -16.62
C THR A 241 -34.36 -26.23 -15.32
N GLN A 242 -33.85 -25.77 -14.16
CA GLN A 242 -34.57 -25.85 -12.87
C GLN A 242 -34.21 -24.72 -11.89
N GLN A 243 -34.35 -23.46 -12.27
CA GLN A 243 -34.69 -22.42 -11.30
C GLN A 243 -35.68 -21.45 -11.93
N HIS A 244 -36.96 -21.82 -11.86
CA HIS A 244 -38.05 -20.86 -11.88
C HIS A 244 -37.83 -19.90 -10.70
N PHE A 245 -37.37 -18.69 -10.97
CA PHE A 245 -37.64 -17.56 -10.08
C PHE A 245 -39.09 -17.16 -10.31
N ALA A 246 -39.98 -17.67 -9.45
CA ALA A 246 -41.28 -17.07 -9.25
C ALA A 246 -41.04 -15.67 -8.64
N PHE A 247 -41.52 -14.65 -9.34
CA PHE A 247 -41.84 -13.38 -8.70
C PHE A 247 -43.24 -13.53 -8.12
N ASP A 248 -43.31 -13.62 -6.79
CA ASP A 248 -44.44 -13.16 -5.97
C ASP A 248 -43.87 -12.22 -4.91
#